data_AF-A0A172TFU6-F1
#
_entry.id   AF-A0A172TFU6-F1
#
_cell.length_a   1.000
_cell.length_b   1.000
_cell.length_c   1.000
_cell.angle_alpha   90.00
_cell.angle_beta   90.00
_cell.angle_gamma   90.00
#
_symmetry.space_group_name_H-M   'P 1'
#
loop_
_entity.id
_entity.type
_entity.pdbx_description
1 polymer ?
#
loop_
_entity_poly.entity_id
_entity_poly.type
_entity_poly.pdbx_seq_one_letter_code
_entity_poly.pdbx_strand_id
1 'polypeptide(L)' 'MNTIGEKVKAIRKKHNLNQIDFADTIGISQGRLSEIEQGKTKPSAETLNELRKKFYVDLNWLFDEDD' A
#
# COMPACT_ATOMS: atom_id res chain seq x y z
N MET A 1 -1.08 16.73 -3.63
CA MET A 1 -0.32 15.78 -2.77
C MET A 1 -1.11 14.53 -2.40
N ASN A 2 -0.90 13.44 -3.15
CA ASN A 2 -1.25 12.10 -2.69
C ASN A 2 -0.06 11.51 -1.94
N THR A 3 -0.26 11.18 -0.66
CA THR A 3 0.74 10.48 0.15
C THR A 3 0.91 9.03 -0.30
N ILE A 4 2.02 8.41 0.11
CA ILE A 4 2.24 6.96 -0.07
C ILE A 4 1.05 6.15 0.49
N GLY A 5 0.53 6.54 1.66
CA GLY A 5 -0.61 5.87 2.29
C GLY A 5 -1.87 5.90 1.43
N GLU A 6 -2.16 7.05 0.82
CA GLU A 6 -3.29 7.21 -0.10
C GLU A 6 -3.11 6.40 -1.38
N LYS A 7 -1.89 6.33 -1.91
CA LYS A 7 -1.56 5.49 -3.08
C LYS A 7 -1.70 4.00 -2.78
N VAL A 8 -1.25 3.53 -1.61
CA VAL A 8 -1.49 2.15 -1.15
C VAL A 8 -2.98 1.84 -1.04
N LYS A 9 -3.75 2.76 -0.44
CA LYS A 9 -5.21 2.64 -0.35
C LYS A 9 -5.87 2.58 -1.72
N ALA A 10 -5.39 3.38 -2.68
CA ALA A 10 -5.89 3.38 -4.05
C ALA A 10 -5.63 2.04 -4.75
N ILE A 11 -4.45 1.44 -4.58
CA ILE A 11 -4.15 0.10 -5.09
C ILE A 11 -5.16 -0.92 -4.55
N ARG A 12 -5.36 -0.96 -3.22
CA ARG A 12 -6.33 -1.88 -2.61
C ARG A 12 -7.74 -1.71 -3.19
N LYS A 13 -8.20 -0.46 -3.31
CA LYS A 13 -9.53 -0.14 -3.83
C LYS A 13 -9.70 -0.49 -5.31
N LYS A 14 -8.67 -0.27 -6.13
CA LYS A 14 -8.65 -0.67 -7.54
C LYS A 14 -8.85 -2.18 -7.73
N HIS A 15 -8.39 -2.98 -6.76
CA HIS A 15 -8.56 -4.43 -6.76
C HIS A 15 -9.82 -4.91 -6.03
N ASN A 16 -10.70 -4.00 -5.58
CA ASN A 16 -11.92 -4.31 -4.83
C ASN A 16 -11.69 -5.13 -3.55
N LEU A 17 -10.53 -4.98 -2.91
CA LEU A 17 -10.19 -5.72 -1.71
C LEU A 17 -10.55 -4.93 -0.43
N ASN A 18 -11.01 -5.66 0.59
CA ASN A 18 -11.08 -5.10 1.93
C ASN A 18 -9.66 -5.04 2.56
N GLN A 19 -9.51 -4.38 3.71
CA GLN A 19 -8.18 -4.23 4.33
C GLN A 19 -7.61 -5.56 4.85
N ILE A 20 -8.44 -6.52 5.24
CA ILE A 20 -8.01 -7.84 5.70
C ILE A 20 -7.40 -8.60 4.51
N ASP A 21 -8.16 -8.77 3.43
CA ASP A 21 -7.72 -9.52 2.25
C ASP A 21 -6.44 -8.94 1.62
N PHE A 22 -6.34 -7.61 1.57
CA PHE A 22 -5.17 -6.93 1.03
C PHE A 22 -3.95 -7.10 1.93
N ALA A 23 -4.13 -6.97 3.25
CA ALA A 23 -3.06 -7.15 4.22
C ALA A 23 -2.52 -8.60 4.20
N ASP A 24 -3.43 -9.59 4.13
CA ASP A 24 -3.08 -11.00 3.99
C ASP A 24 -2.29 -11.25 2.69
N THR A 25 -2.70 -10.62 1.57
CA THR A 25 -2.03 -10.76 0.27
C THR A 25 -0.58 -10.27 0.29
N ILE A 26 -0.28 -9.21 1.07
CA ILE A 26 1.07 -8.62 1.18
C ILE A 26 1.81 -9.02 2.45
N GLY A 27 1.26 -9.98 3.22
CA GLY A 27 1.92 -10.57 4.38
C GLY A 27 2.06 -9.64 5.60
N ILE A 28 1.09 -8.75 5.83
CA ILE A 28 1.07 -7.87 7.02
C ILE A 28 -0.26 -7.98 7.77
N SER A 29 -0.32 -7.45 9.00
CA SER A 29 -1.59 -7.36 9.73
C SER A 29 -2.48 -6.26 9.16
N GLN A 30 -3.81 -6.44 9.26
CA GLN A 30 -4.78 -5.41 8.89
C GLN A 30 -4.55 -4.09 9.64
N GLY A 31 -4.18 -4.15 10.92
CA GLY A 31 -3.84 -2.96 11.72
C GLY A 31 -2.67 -2.18 11.12
N ARG A 32 -1.58 -2.88 10.74
CA ARG A 32 -0.43 -2.26 10.09
C ARG A 32 -0.79 -1.65 8.74
N LEU A 33 -1.62 -2.33 7.95
CA LEU A 33 -2.13 -1.76 6.70
C LEU A 33 -2.91 -0.47 6.96
N SER A 34 -3.79 -0.46 7.98
CA SER A 34 -4.57 0.73 8.35
C SER A 34 -3.68 1.91 8.72
N GLU A 35 -2.62 1.68 9.49
CA GLU A 35 -1.64 2.72 9.83
C GLU A 35 -0.90 3.26 8.59
N ILE A 36 -0.56 2.38 7.64
CA ILE A 36 0.04 2.77 6.36
C ILE A 36 -0.93 3.64 5.55
N GLU A 37 -2.17 3.19 5.36
CA GLU A 37 -3.18 3.92 4.59
C GLU A 37 -3.58 5.27 5.22
N GLN A 38 -3.36 5.43 6.53
CA GLN A 38 -3.54 6.68 7.27
C GLN A 38 -2.27 7.55 7.30
N GLY A 39 -1.15 7.10 6.71
CA GLY A 39 0.12 7.81 6.72
C GLY A 39 0.82 7.85 8.08
N LYS A 40 0.37 7.05 9.06
CA LYS A 40 0.97 6.97 10.41
C LYS A 40 2.29 6.21 10.42
N THR A 41 2.46 5.28 9.49
CA THR A 41 3.70 4.53 9.32
C THR A 41 4.00 4.31 7.84
N LYS A 42 5.28 4.14 7.50
CA LYS A 42 5.71 3.85 6.14
C LYS A 42 5.71 2.33 5.89
N PRO A 43 5.43 1.88 4.66
CA PRO A 43 5.63 0.48 4.28
C PRO A 43 7.09 0.05 4.48
N SER A 44 7.34 -1.19 4.90
CA SER A 44 8.70 -1.74 4.91
C SER A 44 9.16 -2.11 3.49
N ALA A 45 10.46 -2.34 3.32
CA ALA A 45 11.00 -2.86 2.06
C ALA A 45 10.32 -4.16 1.61
N GLU A 46 10.00 -5.05 2.55
CA GLU A 46 9.26 -6.28 2.28
C GLU A 46 7.84 -5.97 1.78
N THR A 47 7.10 -5.07 2.43
CA THR A 47 5.77 -4.66 1.98
C THR A 47 5.81 -4.03 0.59
N LEU A 48 6.80 -3.18 0.29
CA LEU A 48 6.99 -2.58 -1.04
C LEU A 48 7.27 -3.65 -2.11
N ASN A 49 8.08 -4.65 -1.78
CA ASN A 49 8.38 -5.76 -2.65
C ASN A 49 7.14 -6.62 -2.94
N GLU A 50 6.31 -6.89 -1.93
CA GLU A 50 5.04 -7.61 -2.13
C GLU A 50 4.03 -6.79 -2.94
N LEU A 51 3.93 -5.46 -2.72
CA LEU A 51 3.12 -4.58 -3.55
C LEU A 51 3.53 -4.65 -5.03
N ARG A 52 4.84 -4.62 -5.30
CA ARG A 52 5.37 -4.77 -6.66
C ARG A 52 5.03 -6.15 -7.25
N LYS A 53 5.21 -7.23 -6.49
CA LYS A 53 5.01 -8.60 -7.00
C LYS A 53 3.56 -8.98 -7.20
N LYS A 54 2.68 -8.60 -6.27
CA LYS A 54 1.27 -9.03 -6.24
C LYS A 54 0.37 -8.12 -7.06
N PHE A 55 0.68 -6.83 -7.09
CA PHE A 55 -0.16 -5.79 -7.71
C PHE A 55 0.53 -5.06 -8.85
N TYR A 56 1.74 -5.47 -9.24
CA TYR A 56 2.51 -4.88 -10.35
C TYR A 56 2.69 -3.36 -10.20
N VAL A 57 2.87 -2.91 -8.96
CA VAL A 57 3.03 -1.51 -8.62
C VAL A 57 4.40 -1.01 -9.05
N ASP A 58 4.42 0.12 -9.76
CA ASP A 58 5.63 0.91 -9.98
C ASP A 58 5.98 1.67 -8.70
N LEU A 59 7.15 1.36 -8.13
CA LEU A 59 7.62 2.03 -6.93
C LEU A 59 7.98 3.49 -7.17
N ASN A 60 8.39 3.87 -8.39
CA ASN A 60 8.65 5.28 -8.72
C ASN A 60 7.37 6.09 -8.59
N TRP A 61 6.28 5.62 -9.20
CA TRP A 61 4.95 6.23 -9.03
C TRP A 61 4.49 6.24 -7.56
N LEU A 62 4.78 5.18 -6.80
CA LEU A 62 4.39 5.11 -5.39
C LEU A 62 5.10 6.16 -4.53
N PHE A 63 6.36 6.48 -4.86
CA PHE A 63 7.18 7.47 -4.14
C PHE A 63 7.08 8.89 -4.69
N ASP A 64 6.54 9.06 -5.90
CA ASP A 64 6.32 10.38 -6.48
C ASP A 64 5.37 11.18 -5.58
N GLU A 65 5.70 12.42 -5.25
CA GLU A 65 4.78 13.29 -4.50
C GLU A 65 4.13 14.22 -5.51
N ASP A 66 2.81 14.11 -5.69
CA ASP A 66 2.08 15.04 -6.57
C ASP A 66 2.10 16.43 -5.92
N ASP A 67 2.90 17.38 -6.43
CA ASP A 67 2.85 18.80 -6.04
C ASP A 67 1.42 19.38 -6.19
#